data_AF-A0A1H3B300-F1
#
_entry.id   AF-A0A1H3B300-F1
#
_cell.length_a   1.000
_cell.length_b   1.000
_cell.length_c   1.000
_cell.angle_alpha   90.00
_cell.angle_beta   90.00
_cell.angle_gamma   90.00
#
_symmetry.space_group_name_H-M   'P 1'
#
loop_
_entity.id
_entity.type
_entity.pdbx_description
1 polymer ?
#
loop_
_entity_poly.entity_id
_entity_poly.type
_entity_poly.pdbx_seq_one_letter_code
_entity_poly.pdbx_strand_id
1 'polypeptide(L)' 'MSIKKLLQPKRKAELQNLLQGFGRETVKKEVINVIMELRAVPLKEAQNVKTIFPKEVAEVFKRFDYEIEA' A
#
# COMPACT_ATOMS: atom_id res chain seq x y z
N MET A 1 9.18 -15.31 7.75
CA MET A 1 7.71 -15.14 7.96
C MET A 1 7.00 -15.44 6.65
N SER A 2 5.94 -16.25 6.62
CA SER A 2 5.34 -16.66 5.35
C SER A 2 4.74 -15.49 4.56
N ILE A 3 5.25 -15.26 3.35
CA ILE A 3 4.86 -14.23 2.37
C ILE A 3 3.33 -14.11 2.20
N LYS A 4 2.60 -15.22 2.37
CA LYS A 4 1.12 -15.28 2.35
C LYS A 4 0.43 -14.40 3.40
N LYS A 5 1.04 -14.09 4.54
CA LYS A 5 0.45 -13.20 5.57
C LYS A 5 0.64 -11.72 5.26
N LEU A 6 1.68 -11.36 4.49
CA LEU A 6 1.98 -9.97 4.16
C LEU A 6 1.05 -9.44 3.05
N LEU A 7 0.71 -10.29 2.08
CA LEU A 7 -0.15 -9.97 0.93
C LEU A 7 -1.65 -10.06 1.20
N GLN A 8 -2.08 -10.11 2.46
CA GLN A 8 -3.51 -10.07 2.77
C GLN A 8 -4.09 -8.69 2.46
N PRO A 9 -5.40 -8.59 2.12
CA PRO A 9 -6.05 -7.29 2.06
C PRO A 9 -5.88 -6.58 3.40
N LYS A 10 -5.33 -5.36 3.36
CA LYS A 10 -5.07 -4.56 4.56
C LYS A 10 -5.89 -3.28 4.53
N ARG A 11 -6.23 -2.77 5.71
CA ARG A 11 -6.76 -1.41 5.79
C ARG A 11 -5.63 -0.43 5.50
N LYS A 12 -5.97 0.69 4.86
CA LYS A 12 -5.04 1.79 4.58
C LYS A 12 -4.28 2.25 5.83
N ALA A 13 -4.96 2.28 6.98
CA ALA A 13 -4.34 2.62 8.26
C ALA A 13 -3.29 1.60 8.73
N GLU A 14 -3.53 0.29 8.52
CA GLU A 14 -2.56 -0.74 8.88
C GLU A 14 -1.31 -0.66 8.00
N LEU A 15 -1.50 -0.42 6.70
CA LEU A 15 -0.38 -0.25 5.77
C LEU A 15 0.46 0.99 6.13
N GLN A 16 -0.19 2.07 6.54
CA GLN A 16 0.48 3.28 7.03
C GLN A 16 1.27 3.03 8.31
N ASN A 17 0.74 2.22 9.24
CA ASN A 17 1.46 1.87 10.46
C ASN A 17 2.68 0.98 10.18
N LEU A 18 2.58 0.05 9.23
CA LEU A 18 3.71 -0.81 8.85
C LEU A 18 4.86 -0.02 8.22
N LEU A 19 4.52 0.98 7.41
CA LEU A 19 5.49 1.79 6.69
C LEU A 19 5.79 3.14 7.38
N GLN A 20 5.39 3.32 8.64
CA GLN A 20 5.54 4.58 9.37
C GLN A 20 6.99 5.09 9.41
N GLY A 21 7.97 4.19 9.29
CA GLY A 21 9.41 4.52 9.23
C GLY A 21 9.82 5.37 8.02
N PHE A 22 9.02 5.39 6.94
CA PHE A 22 9.27 6.21 5.74
C PHE A 22 8.59 7.58 5.76
N GLY A 23 7.85 7.89 6.84
CA GLY A 23 7.07 9.11 6.97
C GLY A 23 5.62 8.94 6.52
N ARG A 24 4.69 9.31 7.40
CA ARG A 24 3.23 9.10 7.23
C ARG A 24 2.66 9.73 5.97
N GLU A 25 3.13 10.91 5.59
CA GLU A 25 2.68 11.60 4.37
C GLU A 25 3.19 10.94 3.10
N THR A 26 4.45 10.50 3.09
CA THR A 26 5.07 9.78 1.97
C THR A 26 4.31 8.50 1.69
N VAL A 27 4.08 7.67 2.71
CA VAL A 27 3.30 6.43 2.60
C VAL A 27 1.89 6.71 2.13
N LYS A 28 1.23 7.74 2.68
CA LYS A 28 -0.13 8.09 2.26
C LYS A 28 -0.19 8.45 0.76
N LYS A 29 0.76 9.25 0.27
CA LYS A 29 0.83 9.63 -1.15
C LYS A 29 1.11 8.42 -2.03
N GLU A 30 2.06 7.58 -1.66
CA GLU A 30 2.44 6.42 -2.48
C GLU A 30 1.33 5.37 -2.55
N VAL A 31 0.65 5.10 -1.43
CA VAL A 31 -0.52 4.22 -1.42
C VAL A 31 -1.61 4.75 -2.34
N ILE A 32 -1.84 6.06 -2.36
CA ILE A 32 -2.81 6.68 -3.27
C ILE A 32 -2.37 6.53 -4.73
N ASN A 33 -1.09 6.77 -5.04
CA ASN A 33 -0.54 6.60 -6.40
C ASN A 33 -0.74 5.17 -6.90
N VAL A 34 -0.39 4.18 -6.08
CA VAL A 34 -0.55 2.76 -6.44
C VAL A 34 -2.02 2.41 -6.70
N ILE A 35 -2.96 2.91 -5.89
CA ILE A 35 -4.40 2.69 -6.13
C ILE A 35 -4.83 3.36 -7.44
N MET A 36 -4.38 4.59 -7.70
CA MET A 36 -4.69 5.30 -8.95
C MET A 36 -4.19 4.55 -10.17
N GLU A 37 -2.96 4.05 -10.12
CA GLU A 37 -2.34 3.33 -11.25
C GLU A 37 -2.97 1.95 -11.46
N LEU A 38 -3.19 1.17 -10.39
CA LEU A 38 -3.70 -0.19 -10.51
C LEU A 38 -5.21 -0.25 -10.77
N ARG A 39 -5.98 0.72 -10.28
CA ARG A 39 -7.43 0.77 -10.52
C ARG A 39 -7.83 1.74 -11.64
N ALA A 40 -6.88 2.50 -12.19
CA ALA A 40 -7.13 3.56 -13.17
C ALA A 40 -8.22 4.56 -12.73
N VAL A 41 -8.22 4.91 -11.43
CA VAL A 41 -9.21 5.82 -10.83
C VAL A 41 -8.62 7.20 -10.54
N PRO A 42 -9.41 8.28 -10.58
CA PRO A 42 -8.94 9.62 -10.24
C PRO A 42 -8.56 9.74 -8.76
N LEU A 43 -7.74 10.74 -8.45
CA LEU A 43 -7.20 11.02 -7.11
C LEU A 43 -8.28 11.04 -6.01
N LYS A 44 -9.44 11.65 -6.28
CA LYS A 44 -10.55 11.74 -5.32
C LYS A 44 -11.08 10.36 -4.93
N GLU A 45 -11.18 9.43 -5.87
CA GLU A 45 -11.65 8.07 -5.60
C GLU A 45 -10.59 7.27 -4.86
N ALA A 46 -9.32 7.33 -5.28
CA ALA A 46 -8.21 6.67 -4.62
C ALA A 46 -8.02 7.13 -3.16
N GLN A 47 -8.31 8.40 -2.85
CA GLN A 47 -8.28 8.90 -1.48
C GLN A 47 -9.34 8.24 -0.57
N ASN A 48 -10.53 7.98 -1.12
CA ASN A 48 -11.67 7.40 -0.42
C ASN A 48 -11.58 5.88 -0.23
N VAL A 49 -10.66 5.22 -0.94
CA VAL A 49 -10.42 3.78 -0.76
C VAL A 49 -9.85 3.51 0.63
N LYS A 50 -10.61 2.74 1.43
CA LYS A 50 -10.22 2.30 2.78
C LYS A 50 -9.52 0.94 2.78
N THR A 51 -9.86 0.08 1.82
CA THR A 51 -9.37 -1.30 1.70
C THR A 51 -8.39 -1.40 0.54
N ILE A 52 -7.18 -1.84 0.87
CA ILE A 52 -6.08 -2.07 -0.08
C ILE A 52 -6.04 -3.57 -0.39
N PHE A 53 -6.19 -3.92 -1.66
CA PHE A 53 -6.15 -5.31 -2.14
C PHE A 53 -4.72 -5.85 -2.13
N PRO A 54 -4.55 -7.18 -2.04
CA PRO A 54 -3.26 -7.87 -2.08
C PRO A 54 -2.27 -7.36 -3.14
N LYS A 55 -2.76 -7.11 -4.36
CA LYS A 55 -1.94 -6.62 -5.48
C LYS A 55 -1.40 -5.22 -5.23
N GLU A 56 -2.22 -4.34 -4.66
CA GLU A 56 -1.84 -2.97 -4.31
C GLU A 56 -0.87 -2.97 -3.13
N VAL A 57 -1.11 -3.85 -2.15
CA VAL A 57 -0.18 -4.06 -1.02
C VAL A 57 1.20 -4.46 -1.53
N ALA A 58 1.27 -5.43 -2.46
CA ALA A 58 2.53 -5.89 -3.05
C ALA A 58 3.31 -4.76 -3.74
N GLU A 59 2.60 -3.97 -4.56
CA GLU A 59 3.22 -2.89 -5.32
C GLU A 59 3.70 -1.76 -4.41
N VAL A 60 2.96 -1.43 -3.34
CA VAL A 60 3.41 -0.46 -2.34
C VAL A 60 4.69 -0.95 -1.66
N PHE A 61 4.74 -2.20 -1.19
CA PHE A 61 5.97 -2.73 -0.57
C PHE A 61 7.16 -2.73 -1.53
N LYS A 62 6.93 -3.06 -2.81
CA LYS A 62 7.96 -3.00 -3.85
C LYS A 62 8.49 -1.58 -4.08
N ARG A 63 7.64 -0.55 -4.05
CA ARG A 63 8.06 0.86 -4.24
C ARG A 63 8.84 1.43 -3.07
N PHE A 64 8.59 0.96 -1.86
CA PHE A 64 9.34 1.39 -0.68
C PHE A 64 10.67 0.65 -0.50
N ASP A 65 11.11 -0.09 -1.52
CA ASP A 65 12.28 -0.99 -1.46
C ASP A 65 12.25 -1.87 -0.20
N TYR A 66 11.03 -2.21 0.24
CA TYR A 66 10.84 -3.03 1.42
C TYR A 66 11.12 -4.46 0.97
N GLU A 67 12.38 -4.89 1.10
CA GLU A 67 12.80 -6.26 0.84
C GLU A 67 11.94 -7.20 1.69
N ILE A 68 10.94 -7.81 1.05
CA ILE A 68 10.34 -9.03 1.58
C ILE A 68 11.37 -10.11 1.27
N GLU A 69 12.29 -10.37 2.21
CA GLU A 69 13.17 -11.54 2.15
C GLU A 69 12.32 -12.78 1.82
N ALA A 70 12.60 -13.36 0.64
CA ALA A 70 11.92 -14.52 0.09
C ALA A 70 12.42 -15.82 0.73
#